data_AF-A0A9Q1BV54-F1
#
_entry.id   AF-A0A9Q1BV54-F1
#
_cell.length_a   1.000
_cell.length_b   1.000
_cell.length_c   1.000
_cell.angle_alpha   90.00
_cell.angle_beta   90.00
_cell.angle_gamma   90.00
#
_symmetry.space_group_name_H-M   'P 1'
#
loop_
_entity.id
_entity.type
_entity.pdbx_description
1 polymer ?
#
loop_
_entity_poly.entity_id
_entity_poly.type
_entity_poly.pdbx_seq_one_letter_code
_entity_poly.pdbx_strand_id
1 'polypeptide(L)'
;MVFSCLFVMISVCLSVTTAAPALDTAPHCRSIGCCPGRDDECYMPVIDPIRDAVCYCDDFCLRTEGSDCCSDFPTVCVQEQIDMGAMVSELWLADENRIDEGRYSYNVQAPKKDYRNHTDLSPSRLYTSFDEDFIFNKGTFKSFVPLCDNYEIMQGITENNTAAEQAEVEQYLDDVMDTEIMAITTRYLKDGGYVTDLQDLREKMKTIWFTNYFAEAENDSSAFEHVFCGDIKSTLSAGGLHNWVTVYREESIGNLNYHGYTGQRAPLQLGIQYTWIEAIKPRTSFMFGVSTEFELAIFTTAWLFNPDEVTSFSFSDGVSTFPVDVVAWTHKGSEGQIASAYFLD
;
A
#
# COMPACT_ATOMS: atom_id res chain seq x y z
N MET A 1 48.04 57.52 -62.35
CA MET A 1 46.85 56.67 -62.18
C MET A 1 46.99 55.95 -60.86
N VAL A 2 46.12 56.31 -59.92
CA VAL A 2 45.99 55.75 -58.57
C VAL A 2 45.09 54.52 -58.69
N PHE A 3 45.46 53.39 -58.10
CA PHE A 3 44.48 52.40 -57.69
C PHE A 3 44.73 52.01 -56.24
N SER A 4 43.83 52.53 -55.41
CA SER A 4 43.66 52.26 -54.00
C SER A 4 43.04 50.88 -53.82
N CYS A 5 43.66 49.99 -53.05
CA CYS A 5 43.03 48.76 -52.57
C CYS A 5 42.68 48.94 -51.10
N LEU A 6 41.37 49.02 -50.85
CA LEU A 6 40.72 49.09 -49.56
C LEU A 6 41.02 47.83 -48.73
N PHE A 7 41.59 48.00 -47.53
CA PHE A 7 41.60 46.96 -46.51
C PHE A 7 40.20 46.85 -45.88
N VAL A 8 39.54 45.71 -46.06
CA VAL A 8 38.29 45.37 -45.36
C VAL A 8 38.68 44.70 -44.04
N MET A 9 38.57 45.43 -42.93
CA MET A 9 38.66 44.88 -41.58
C MET A 9 37.34 44.17 -41.27
N ILE A 10 37.33 42.84 -41.32
CA ILE A 10 36.20 42.02 -40.86
C ILE A 10 36.33 41.90 -39.34
N SER A 11 35.52 42.66 -38.61
CA SER A 11 35.37 42.53 -37.16
C SER A 11 34.54 41.28 -36.86
N VAL A 12 35.21 40.18 -36.53
CA VAL A 12 34.55 38.97 -36.02
C VAL A 12 34.21 39.22 -34.55
N CYS A 13 32.97 39.59 -34.26
CA CYS A 13 32.43 39.53 -32.90
C CYS A 13 32.35 38.05 -32.48
N LEU A 14 33.29 37.59 -31.66
CA LEU A 14 33.09 36.38 -30.87
C LEU A 14 31.96 36.66 -29.87
N SER A 15 30.77 36.15 -30.16
CA SER A 15 29.72 35.97 -29.18
C SER A 15 30.18 34.90 -28.21
N VAL A 16 30.71 35.33 -27.06
CA VAL A 16 30.85 34.46 -25.90
C VAL A 16 29.43 34.16 -25.43
N THR A 17 28.87 33.03 -25.84
CA THR A 17 27.72 32.46 -25.15
C THR A 17 28.24 32.01 -23.79
N THR A 18 28.08 32.86 -22.78
CA THR A 18 28.18 32.45 -21.39
C THR A 18 27.13 31.37 -21.18
N ALA A 19 27.57 30.11 -21.06
CA ALA A 19 26.72 29.08 -20.49
C ALA A 19 26.20 29.61 -19.14
N ALA A 20 24.89 29.55 -18.93
CA ALA A 20 24.32 29.83 -17.62
C ALA A 20 25.05 28.94 -16.59
N PRO A 21 25.44 29.48 -15.42
CA PRO A 21 26.02 28.65 -14.38
C PRO A 21 25.06 27.49 -14.07
N ALA A 22 25.63 26.29 -13.93
CA ALA A 22 24.88 25.10 -13.55
C ALA A 22 24.05 25.44 -12.31
N LEU A 23 22.73 25.23 -12.41
CA LEU A 23 21.79 25.43 -11.31
C LEU A 23 22.29 24.60 -10.12
N ASP A 24 22.45 25.27 -8.98
CA ASP A 24 23.03 24.73 -7.76
C ASP A 24 22.37 23.39 -7.38
N THR A 25 23.17 22.32 -7.39
CA THR A 25 22.75 20.96 -7.01
C THR A 25 22.92 20.69 -5.52
N ALA A 26 23.12 21.72 -4.69
CA ALA A 26 23.23 21.55 -3.26
C ALA A 26 21.92 20.96 -2.66
N PRO A 27 22.00 20.00 -1.71
CA PRO A 27 20.84 19.41 -1.07
C PRO A 27 20.28 20.40 -0.03
N HIS A 28 19.36 21.27 -0.43
CA HIS A 28 18.80 22.30 0.44
C HIS A 28 17.68 21.70 1.32
N CYS A 29 16.54 21.36 0.73
CA CYS A 29 15.41 20.80 1.48
C CYS A 29 15.72 19.44 2.08
N ARG A 30 16.60 18.67 1.44
CA ARG A 30 17.07 17.40 2.02
C ARG A 30 17.85 17.58 3.32
N SER A 31 18.39 18.78 3.58
CA SER A 31 19.14 19.09 4.80
C SER A 31 18.27 19.62 5.93
N ILE A 32 17.27 20.47 5.63
CA ILE A 32 16.43 21.12 6.64
C ILE A 32 15.08 20.42 6.86
N GLY A 33 14.65 19.58 5.92
CA GLY A 33 13.32 18.94 5.93
C GLY A 33 12.25 19.82 5.28
N CYS A 34 11.01 19.34 5.32
CA CYS A 34 9.86 19.99 4.68
C CYS A 34 8.94 20.61 5.73
N CYS A 35 8.66 21.90 5.61
CA CYS A 35 7.98 22.66 6.66
C CYS A 35 6.52 22.93 6.32
N PRO A 36 5.59 22.67 7.24
CA PRO A 36 4.17 22.87 6.98
C PRO A 36 3.79 24.35 6.96
N GLY A 37 2.96 24.74 5.98
CA GLY A 37 2.50 26.12 5.83
C GLY A 37 3.59 27.07 5.31
N ARG A 38 3.48 28.37 5.60
CA ARG A 38 4.53 29.35 5.31
C ARG A 38 5.40 29.51 6.56
N ASP A 39 6.69 29.27 6.42
CA ASP A 39 7.65 29.33 7.52
C ASP A 39 8.88 30.12 7.09
N ASP A 40 8.93 31.38 7.53
CA ASP A 40 10.04 32.29 7.21
C ASP A 40 11.39 31.85 7.86
N GLU A 41 11.38 30.85 8.75
CA GLU A 41 12.58 30.21 9.33
C GLU A 41 13.00 28.94 8.58
N CYS A 42 12.14 28.41 7.70
CA CYS A 42 12.42 27.21 6.91
C CYS A 42 13.12 27.54 5.58
N TYR A 43 14.33 28.09 5.70
CA TYR A 43 15.13 28.49 4.55
C TYR A 43 16.55 27.96 4.59
N MET A 44 17.14 27.87 3.40
CA MET A 44 18.54 27.54 3.19
C MET A 44 19.23 28.67 2.44
N PRO A 45 20.47 29.03 2.81
CA PRO A 45 21.26 29.98 2.04
C PRO A 45 21.63 29.37 0.68
N VAL A 46 21.42 30.14 -0.39
CA VAL A 46 21.84 29.76 -1.76
C VAL A 46 23.20 30.40 -2.02
N ILE A 47 24.15 29.62 -2.53
CA ILE A 47 25.50 30.15 -2.83
C ILE A 47 25.43 30.97 -4.14
N ASP A 48 25.00 32.23 -4.03
CA ASP A 48 25.05 33.19 -5.14
C ASP A 48 26.25 34.15 -4.95
N PRO A 49 27.19 34.22 -5.92
CA PRO A 49 28.38 35.08 -5.82
C PRO A 49 28.09 36.59 -5.88
N ILE A 50 26.83 37.02 -6.05
CA ILE A 50 26.41 38.41 -6.23
C ILE A 50 25.43 38.87 -5.14
N ARG A 51 24.70 37.96 -4.46
CA ARG A 51 23.72 38.30 -3.41
C ARG A 51 23.62 37.21 -2.33
N ASP A 52 23.42 37.61 -1.08
CA ASP A 52 23.00 36.70 0.00
C ASP A 52 21.52 36.33 -0.21
N ALA A 53 21.27 35.38 -1.11
CA ALA A 53 19.94 34.86 -1.39
C ALA A 53 19.63 33.64 -0.51
N VAL A 54 18.35 33.46 -0.20
CA VAL A 54 17.85 32.27 0.50
C VAL A 54 16.80 31.60 -0.37
N CYS A 55 16.62 30.29 -0.16
CA CYS A 55 15.51 29.53 -0.71
C CYS A 55 14.72 28.84 0.40
N TYR A 56 13.44 28.56 0.17
CA TYR A 56 12.52 28.02 1.16
C TYR A 56 12.13 26.57 0.84
N CYS A 57 11.85 25.82 1.90
CA CYS A 57 11.43 24.42 1.87
C CYS A 57 10.04 24.18 2.48
N ASP A 58 9.19 25.20 2.42
CA ASP A 58 7.86 25.19 3.03
C ASP A 58 6.73 24.98 2.00
N ASP A 59 5.54 24.58 2.47
CA ASP A 59 4.38 24.29 1.63
C ASP A 59 3.91 25.47 0.76
N PHE A 60 4.41 26.68 0.99
CA PHE A 60 4.08 27.82 0.12
C PHE A 60 4.63 27.59 -1.29
N CYS A 61 5.71 26.82 -1.40
CA CYS A 61 6.29 26.39 -2.67
C CYS A 61 5.39 25.44 -3.49
N LEU A 62 4.31 24.91 -2.92
CA LEU A 62 3.27 24.19 -3.68
C LEU A 62 2.37 25.11 -4.52
N ARG A 63 2.30 26.41 -4.18
CA ARG A 63 1.30 27.35 -4.75
C ARG A 63 1.84 28.23 -5.86
N THR A 64 3.16 28.31 -5.99
CA THR A 64 3.83 29.29 -6.84
C THR A 64 5.05 28.65 -7.51
N GLU A 65 4.91 28.22 -8.77
CA GLU A 65 6.07 27.87 -9.59
C GLU A 65 6.94 29.12 -9.80
N GLY A 66 8.17 29.13 -9.26
CA GLY A 66 9.17 30.17 -9.49
C GLY A 66 9.29 31.27 -8.43
N SER A 67 8.70 31.11 -7.25
CA SER A 67 9.10 31.87 -6.05
C SER A 67 10.46 31.40 -5.52
N ASP A 68 10.95 31.99 -4.44
CA ASP A 68 12.18 31.70 -3.69
C ASP A 68 12.25 30.27 -3.10
N CYS A 69 11.75 29.27 -3.82
CA CYS A 69 11.77 27.87 -3.44
C CYS A 69 13.11 27.22 -3.77
N CYS A 70 13.56 26.30 -2.91
CA CYS A 70 14.77 25.56 -3.18
C CYS A 70 14.61 24.66 -4.41
N SER A 71 15.69 24.49 -5.18
CA SER A 71 15.68 23.73 -6.42
C SER A 71 15.30 22.26 -6.23
N ASP A 72 15.59 21.70 -5.05
CA ASP A 72 15.23 20.33 -4.66
C ASP A 72 13.87 20.22 -3.96
N PHE A 73 13.19 21.34 -3.66
CA PHE A 73 11.86 21.33 -3.02
C PHE A 73 10.84 20.44 -3.76
N PRO A 74 10.65 20.55 -5.10
CA PRO A 74 9.71 19.70 -5.83
C PRO A 74 10.01 18.20 -5.73
N THR A 75 11.26 17.83 -5.48
CA THR A 75 11.67 16.42 -5.43
C THR A 75 11.82 15.87 -4.01
N VAL A 76 11.90 16.75 -3.01
CA VAL A 76 12.14 16.38 -1.60
C VAL A 76 10.88 16.60 -0.76
N CYS A 77 10.15 17.67 -1.03
CA CYS A 77 9.02 18.13 -0.22
C CYS A 77 7.69 18.09 -0.92
N VAL A 78 7.69 17.90 -2.24
CA VAL A 78 6.50 17.47 -2.95
C VAL A 78 6.59 15.96 -3.09
N GLN A 79 6.04 15.24 -2.12
CA GLN A 79 5.56 13.90 -2.44
C GLN A 79 4.40 14.11 -3.40
N GLU A 80 4.54 13.67 -4.66
CA GLU A 80 3.39 13.67 -5.56
C GLU A 80 2.30 12.81 -4.90
N GLN A 81 1.08 13.36 -4.81
CA GLN A 81 -0.04 12.57 -4.33
C GLN A 81 -0.18 11.36 -5.23
N ILE A 82 -0.11 10.16 -4.64
CA ILE A 82 -0.36 8.94 -5.40
C ILE A 82 -1.82 8.98 -5.84
N ASP A 83 -2.05 8.99 -7.15
CA ASP A 83 -3.38 8.78 -7.71
C ASP A 83 -3.76 7.30 -7.52
N MET A 84 -4.28 7.00 -6.34
CA MET A 84 -4.76 5.67 -5.97
C MET A 84 -5.82 5.16 -6.94
N GLY A 85 -6.66 6.04 -7.50
CA GLY A 85 -7.68 5.66 -8.47
C GLY A 85 -7.06 5.14 -9.76
N ALA A 86 -6.09 5.89 -10.31
CA ALA A 86 -5.35 5.48 -11.50
C ALA A 86 -4.53 4.21 -11.24
N MET A 87 -3.77 4.16 -10.14
CA MET A 87 -2.96 3.00 -9.79
C MET A 87 -3.83 1.74 -9.69
N VAL A 88 -4.89 1.76 -8.89
CA VAL A 88 -5.73 0.58 -8.67
C VAL A 88 -6.50 0.18 -9.93
N SER A 89 -6.79 1.13 -10.84
CA SER A 89 -7.36 0.80 -12.15
C SER A 89 -6.38 -0.02 -12.99
N GLU A 90 -5.10 0.35 -12.99
CA GLU A 90 -4.05 -0.42 -13.67
C GLU A 90 -3.83 -1.78 -12.99
N LEU A 91 -3.76 -1.82 -11.65
CA LEU A 91 -3.63 -3.06 -10.90
C LEU A 91 -4.79 -4.01 -11.22
N TRP A 92 -6.02 -3.51 -11.26
CA TRP A 92 -7.18 -4.35 -11.58
C TRP A 92 -7.05 -5.00 -12.96
N LEU A 93 -6.56 -4.28 -13.96
CA LEU A 93 -6.40 -4.83 -15.30
C LEU A 93 -5.22 -5.80 -15.41
N ALA A 94 -4.19 -5.63 -14.56
CA ALA A 94 -2.97 -6.43 -14.54
C ALA A 94 -3.00 -7.61 -13.55
N ASP A 95 -4.07 -7.79 -12.77
CA ASP A 95 -4.18 -8.89 -11.79
C ASP A 95 -4.43 -10.24 -12.48
N GLU A 96 -3.37 -10.82 -13.07
CA GLU A 96 -3.40 -12.11 -13.76
C GLU A 96 -3.75 -13.27 -12.81
N ASN A 97 -3.45 -13.09 -11.52
CA ASN A 97 -3.73 -14.06 -10.48
C ASN A 97 -5.15 -13.98 -9.93
N ARG A 98 -5.94 -12.96 -10.28
CA ARG A 98 -7.36 -12.90 -9.95
C ARG A 98 -8.09 -14.19 -10.32
N ILE A 99 -8.96 -14.64 -9.42
CA ILE A 99 -9.84 -15.79 -9.59
C ILE A 99 -11.14 -15.35 -10.24
N ASP A 100 -11.54 -16.07 -11.29
CA ASP A 100 -12.80 -15.88 -11.98
C ASP A 100 -14.00 -16.34 -11.14
N GLU A 101 -15.14 -15.63 -11.23
CA GLU A 101 -16.37 -15.93 -10.49
C GLU A 101 -16.98 -17.32 -10.84
N GLY A 102 -16.51 -18.00 -11.88
CA GLY A 102 -16.86 -19.40 -12.15
C GLY A 102 -16.14 -20.44 -11.27
N ARG A 103 -15.16 -20.02 -10.46
CA ARG A 103 -14.34 -20.90 -9.59
C ARG A 103 -14.75 -20.86 -8.13
N TYR A 104 -15.66 -19.97 -7.75
CA TYR A 104 -16.20 -19.89 -6.40
C TYR A 104 -17.62 -19.32 -6.44
N SER A 105 -18.42 -19.62 -5.44
CA SER A 105 -19.73 -18.99 -5.27
C SER A 105 -20.05 -18.82 -3.80
N TYR A 106 -20.82 -17.78 -3.48
CA TYR A 106 -21.21 -17.48 -2.11
C TYR A 106 -22.69 -17.11 -2.00
N ASN A 107 -23.26 -17.33 -0.81
CA ASN A 107 -24.63 -17.02 -0.45
C ASN A 107 -24.62 -15.93 0.63
N VAL A 108 -24.96 -14.70 0.24
CA VAL A 108 -24.95 -13.52 1.13
C VAL A 108 -26.00 -13.58 2.25
N GLN A 109 -27.05 -14.38 2.11
CA GLN A 109 -28.06 -14.57 3.15
C GLN A 109 -28.64 -13.24 3.69
N ALA A 110 -28.81 -13.10 5.02
CA ALA A 110 -29.53 -12.00 5.63
C ALA A 110 -28.65 -10.76 5.91
N PRO A 111 -29.18 -9.54 5.74
CA PRO A 111 -28.48 -8.33 6.11
C PRO A 111 -28.37 -8.18 7.63
N LYS A 112 -27.19 -7.78 8.08
CA LYS A 112 -26.85 -7.52 9.47
C LYS A 112 -26.61 -6.04 9.72
N LYS A 113 -27.69 -5.25 9.57
CA LYS A 113 -27.67 -3.77 9.66
C LYS A 113 -27.11 -3.24 10.99
N ASP A 114 -27.36 -3.96 12.08
CA ASP A 114 -26.70 -3.71 13.36
C ASP A 114 -25.57 -4.73 13.55
N TYR A 115 -24.35 -4.32 13.27
CA TYR A 115 -23.18 -5.18 13.42
C TYR A 115 -22.91 -5.53 14.90
N ARG A 116 -23.48 -4.80 15.87
CA ARG A 116 -23.36 -5.11 17.31
C ARG A 116 -24.30 -6.23 17.75
N ASN A 117 -25.31 -6.57 16.95
CA ASN A 117 -26.17 -7.71 17.24
C ASN A 117 -25.49 -9.03 16.84
N HIS A 118 -25.02 -9.82 17.80
CA HIS A 118 -24.29 -11.07 17.52
C HIS A 118 -25.20 -12.27 17.19
N THR A 119 -26.50 -12.06 17.00
CA THR A 119 -27.43 -13.12 16.59
C THR A 119 -27.04 -13.61 15.20
N ASP A 120 -26.89 -14.92 15.06
CA ASP A 120 -26.74 -15.57 13.78
C ASP A 120 -28.04 -15.47 12.97
N LEU A 121 -27.97 -14.81 11.81
CA LEU A 121 -29.08 -14.64 10.87
C LEU A 121 -28.88 -15.47 9.59
N SER A 122 -27.87 -16.35 9.56
CA SER A 122 -27.42 -17.08 8.38
C SER A 122 -27.42 -18.58 8.65
N PRO A 123 -28.51 -19.30 8.33
CA PRO A 123 -28.63 -20.73 8.61
C PRO A 123 -27.75 -21.62 7.71
N SER A 124 -26.96 -21.05 6.80
CA SER A 124 -26.10 -21.74 5.85
C SER A 124 -24.71 -21.12 5.81
N ARG A 125 -23.75 -21.84 5.25
CA ARG A 125 -22.39 -21.32 4.98
C ARG A 125 -22.43 -20.15 4.00
N LEU A 126 -21.46 -19.23 4.13
CA LEU A 126 -21.23 -18.17 3.17
C LEU A 126 -20.78 -18.78 1.84
N TYR A 127 -19.74 -19.62 1.85
CA TYR A 127 -19.24 -20.25 0.64
C TYR A 127 -20.11 -21.46 0.26
N THR A 128 -20.57 -21.45 -0.99
CA THR A 128 -21.40 -22.53 -1.57
C THR A 128 -20.62 -23.39 -2.57
N SER A 129 -19.57 -22.85 -3.18
CA SER A 129 -18.56 -23.60 -3.94
C SER A 129 -17.22 -22.87 -3.91
N PHE A 130 -16.13 -23.63 -4.02
CA PHE A 130 -14.77 -23.13 -4.09
C PHE A 130 -13.88 -24.20 -4.75
N ASP A 131 -13.23 -23.87 -5.85
CA ASP A 131 -12.33 -24.76 -6.59
C ASP A 131 -10.95 -24.80 -5.92
N GLU A 132 -10.83 -25.49 -4.78
CA GLU A 132 -9.60 -25.55 -3.97
C GLU A 132 -8.38 -25.95 -4.78
N ASP A 133 -8.50 -27.01 -5.60
CA ASP A 133 -7.42 -27.53 -6.42
C ASP A 133 -6.87 -26.46 -7.37
N PHE A 134 -7.75 -25.65 -7.97
CA PHE A 134 -7.32 -24.57 -8.85
C PHE A 134 -6.81 -23.36 -8.06
N ILE A 135 -7.58 -22.87 -7.09
CA ILE A 135 -7.32 -21.60 -6.40
C ILE A 135 -6.04 -21.71 -5.57
N PHE A 136 -5.87 -22.76 -4.77
CA PHE A 136 -4.66 -22.92 -3.94
C PHE A 136 -3.40 -23.22 -4.73
N ASN A 137 -3.50 -23.54 -6.03
CA ASN A 137 -2.34 -23.81 -6.89
C ASN A 137 -2.10 -22.73 -7.95
N LYS A 138 -2.89 -21.65 -7.96
CA LYS A 138 -2.76 -20.57 -8.95
C LYS A 138 -1.87 -19.46 -8.42
N GLY A 139 -0.78 -19.17 -9.14
CA GLY A 139 0.06 -18.01 -8.88
C GLY A 139 0.52 -17.90 -7.43
N THR A 140 0.44 -16.69 -6.88
CA THR A 140 0.81 -16.32 -5.50
C THR A 140 -0.05 -17.00 -4.42
N PHE A 141 -1.26 -17.48 -4.73
CA PHE A 141 -2.05 -18.24 -3.75
C PHE A 141 -1.32 -19.50 -3.28
N LYS A 142 -0.47 -20.08 -4.13
CA LYS A 142 0.30 -21.28 -3.82
C LYS A 142 1.32 -21.06 -2.70
N SER A 143 2.00 -19.91 -2.70
CA SER A 143 2.95 -19.54 -1.65
C SER A 143 2.28 -18.78 -0.50
N PHE A 144 1.09 -18.22 -0.71
CA PHE A 144 0.27 -17.62 0.34
C PHE A 144 -0.25 -18.64 1.36
N VAL A 145 -0.88 -19.72 0.89
CA VAL A 145 -1.59 -20.67 1.77
C VAL A 145 -0.70 -21.25 2.88
N PRO A 146 0.54 -21.71 2.60
CA PRO A 146 1.43 -22.24 3.65
C PRO A 146 1.75 -21.23 4.75
N LEU A 147 1.79 -19.93 4.45
CA LEU A 147 2.08 -18.91 5.46
C LEU A 147 1.03 -18.95 6.58
N CYS A 148 -0.25 -19.01 6.22
CA CYS A 148 -1.33 -19.06 7.21
C CYS A 148 -1.43 -20.38 7.99
N ASP A 149 -0.77 -21.44 7.54
CA ASP A 149 -0.71 -22.73 8.25
C ASP A 149 0.33 -22.73 9.38
N ASN A 150 1.31 -21.82 9.32
CA ASN A 150 2.43 -21.76 10.27
C ASN A 150 2.16 -20.91 11.52
N TYR A 151 1.18 -20.01 11.47
CA TYR A 151 0.98 -19.01 12.52
C TYR A 151 0.19 -19.54 13.72
N GLU A 152 0.52 -19.02 14.90
CA GLU A 152 -0.20 -19.32 16.13
C GLU A 152 -1.44 -18.42 16.24
N ILE A 153 -2.63 -19.00 16.06
CA ILE A 153 -3.91 -18.26 16.04
C ILE A 153 -4.15 -17.42 17.32
N MET A 154 -3.54 -17.76 18.46
CA MET A 154 -3.73 -17.04 19.73
C MET A 154 -2.59 -16.03 19.96
N GLN A 155 -2.94 -14.75 20.13
CA GLN A 155 -1.96 -13.72 20.51
C GLN A 155 -1.27 -14.05 21.84
N GLY A 156 -0.05 -13.51 22.03
CA GLY A 156 0.73 -13.68 23.27
C GLY A 156 1.52 -14.98 23.35
N ILE A 157 1.50 -15.81 22.31
CA ILE A 157 2.40 -16.96 22.15
C ILE A 157 3.56 -16.52 21.26
N THR A 158 4.78 -16.55 21.79
CA THR A 158 5.98 -16.27 20.99
C THR A 158 6.09 -17.28 19.85
N GLU A 159 6.10 -16.79 18.63
CA GLU A 159 6.26 -17.62 17.44
C GLU A 159 7.72 -18.05 17.30
N ASN A 160 7.94 -19.33 17.01
CA ASN A 160 9.27 -19.84 16.73
C ASN A 160 9.53 -19.80 15.24
N ASN A 161 9.94 -18.64 14.72
CA ASN A 161 10.17 -18.40 13.29
C ASN A 161 11.29 -19.31 12.74
N THR A 162 10.91 -20.49 12.26
CA THR A 162 11.85 -21.52 11.81
C THR A 162 12.52 -21.13 10.49
N ALA A 163 13.66 -21.74 10.17
CA ALA A 163 14.29 -21.52 8.87
C ALA A 163 13.40 -21.92 7.69
N ALA A 164 12.43 -22.82 7.90
CA ALA A 164 11.44 -23.19 6.89
C ALA A 164 10.40 -22.07 6.70
N GLU A 165 9.83 -21.54 7.79
CA GLU A 165 8.90 -20.41 7.75
C GLU A 165 9.53 -19.17 7.11
N GLN A 166 10.79 -18.86 7.44
CA GLN A 166 11.53 -17.77 6.79
C GLN A 166 11.67 -18.01 5.28
N ALA A 167 11.94 -19.26 4.86
CA ALA A 167 12.05 -19.59 3.45
C ALA A 167 10.70 -19.48 2.72
N GLU A 168 9.59 -19.79 3.38
CA GLU A 168 8.25 -19.61 2.83
C GLU A 168 7.91 -18.13 2.66
N VAL A 169 8.26 -17.27 3.62
CA VAL A 169 8.12 -15.81 3.50
C VAL A 169 8.95 -15.27 2.34
N GLU A 170 10.21 -15.68 2.21
CA GLU A 170 11.06 -15.25 1.09
C GLU A 170 10.49 -15.71 -0.26
N GLN A 171 10.02 -16.96 -0.36
CA GLN A 171 9.40 -17.48 -1.57
C GLN A 171 8.13 -16.71 -1.93
N TYR A 172 7.27 -16.42 -0.95
CA TYR A 172 6.08 -15.63 -1.18
C TYR A 172 6.40 -14.20 -1.63
N LEU A 173 7.39 -13.55 -1.01
CA LEU A 173 7.86 -12.24 -1.44
C LEU A 173 8.42 -12.27 -2.86
N ASP A 174 9.20 -13.29 -3.22
CA ASP A 174 9.72 -13.44 -4.58
C ASP A 174 8.57 -13.61 -5.59
N ASP A 175 7.59 -14.47 -5.30
CA ASP A 175 6.42 -14.69 -6.16
C ASP A 175 5.59 -13.41 -6.31
N VAL A 176 5.38 -12.66 -5.23
CA VAL A 176 4.64 -11.39 -5.24
C VAL A 176 5.40 -10.32 -6.05
N MET A 177 6.71 -10.19 -5.85
CA MET A 177 7.52 -9.17 -6.51
C MET A 177 7.72 -9.42 -8.02
N ASP A 178 7.58 -10.67 -8.48
CA ASP A 178 7.65 -11.04 -9.91
C ASP A 178 6.37 -10.63 -10.69
N THR A 179 5.31 -10.23 -10.00
CA THR A 179 4.03 -9.87 -10.63
C THR A 179 4.05 -8.50 -11.31
N GLU A 180 3.23 -8.32 -12.35
CA GLU A 180 3.00 -7.01 -12.97
C GLU A 180 2.37 -6.02 -11.98
N ILE A 181 1.57 -6.51 -11.02
CA ILE A 181 1.01 -5.74 -9.91
C ILE A 181 2.13 -5.00 -9.16
N MET A 182 3.16 -5.72 -8.71
CA MET A 182 4.26 -5.10 -7.95
C MET A 182 5.15 -4.21 -8.80
N ALA A 183 5.27 -4.48 -10.11
CA ALA A 183 5.94 -3.57 -11.03
C ALA A 183 5.18 -2.23 -11.16
N ILE A 184 3.84 -2.26 -11.28
CA ILE A 184 2.99 -1.07 -11.32
C ILE A 184 3.07 -0.32 -9.99
N THR A 185 2.89 -1.01 -8.87
CA THR A 185 3.00 -0.43 -7.53
C THR A 185 4.33 0.26 -7.31
N THR A 186 5.44 -0.39 -7.71
CA THR A 186 6.78 0.20 -7.65
C THR A 186 6.86 1.50 -8.45
N ARG A 187 6.32 1.54 -9.67
CA ARG A 187 6.31 2.75 -10.50
C ARG A 187 5.60 3.91 -9.79
N TYR A 188 4.38 3.69 -9.31
CA TYR A 188 3.61 4.73 -8.61
C TYR A 188 4.29 5.19 -7.31
N LEU A 189 4.83 4.27 -6.52
CA LEU A 189 5.55 4.60 -5.29
C LEU A 189 6.87 5.33 -5.58
N LYS A 190 7.55 5.04 -6.69
CA LYS A 190 8.74 5.77 -7.14
C LYS A 190 8.40 7.19 -7.57
N ASP A 191 7.35 7.36 -8.35
CA ASP A 191 6.89 8.66 -8.82
C ASP A 191 6.47 9.54 -7.63
N GLY A 192 5.83 8.95 -6.61
CA GLY A 192 5.52 9.61 -5.33
C GLY A 192 6.70 9.79 -4.36
N GLY A 193 7.89 9.27 -4.66
CA GLY A 193 9.08 9.39 -3.83
C GLY A 193 9.13 8.50 -2.58
N TYR A 194 8.28 7.47 -2.49
CA TYR A 194 8.18 6.54 -1.35
C TYR A 194 9.17 5.38 -1.40
N VAL A 195 9.55 4.96 -2.61
CA VAL A 195 10.55 3.91 -2.86
C VAL A 195 11.48 4.32 -4.01
N THR A 196 12.66 3.71 -4.08
CA THR A 196 13.67 4.01 -5.11
C THR A 196 13.64 3.03 -6.28
N ASP A 197 13.33 1.76 -6.01
CA ASP A 197 13.19 0.69 -6.99
C ASP A 197 12.41 -0.50 -6.42
N LEU A 198 12.28 -1.57 -7.20
CA LEU A 198 11.55 -2.79 -6.80
C LEU A 198 12.22 -3.49 -5.61
N GLN A 199 13.56 -3.42 -5.50
CA GLN A 199 14.27 -4.02 -4.37
C GLN A 199 13.97 -3.25 -3.09
N ASP A 200 13.95 -1.91 -3.15
CA ASP A 200 13.55 -1.07 -2.01
C ASP A 200 12.10 -1.34 -1.60
N LEU A 201 11.18 -1.51 -2.56
CA LEU A 201 9.81 -1.94 -2.25
C LEU A 201 9.79 -3.31 -1.56
N ARG A 202 10.57 -4.29 -2.06
CA ARG A 202 10.66 -5.63 -1.47
C ARG A 202 11.13 -5.59 -0.02
N GLU A 203 12.22 -4.88 0.27
CA GLU A 203 12.74 -4.78 1.64
C GLU A 203 11.77 -4.04 2.57
N LYS A 204 11.11 -2.98 2.07
CA LYS A 204 10.05 -2.29 2.82
C LYS A 204 8.87 -3.22 3.10
N MET A 205 8.35 -3.94 2.11
CA MET A 205 7.24 -4.88 2.31
C MET A 205 7.63 -5.99 3.28
N LYS A 206 8.83 -6.55 3.16
CA LYS A 206 9.36 -7.51 4.13
C LYS A 206 9.33 -6.94 5.55
N THR A 207 9.80 -5.71 5.71
CA THR A 207 9.85 -5.04 7.02
C THR A 207 8.44 -4.77 7.56
N ILE A 208 7.57 -4.18 6.75
CA ILE A 208 6.21 -3.75 7.13
C ILE A 208 5.33 -4.96 7.47
N TRP A 209 5.38 -6.01 6.64
CA TRP A 209 4.42 -7.11 6.69
C TRP A 209 4.90 -8.29 7.53
N PHE A 210 6.19 -8.61 7.49
CA PHE A 210 6.72 -9.88 8.02
C PHE A 210 7.65 -9.73 9.22
N THR A 211 7.98 -8.50 9.63
CA THR A 211 8.69 -8.31 10.91
C THR A 211 7.72 -8.58 12.05
N ASN A 212 8.01 -9.60 12.84
CA ASN A 212 7.30 -9.84 14.10
C ASN A 212 7.50 -8.62 15.04
N TYR A 213 6.40 -8.12 15.61
CA TYR A 213 6.38 -7.08 16.62
C TYR A 213 5.72 -7.60 17.90
N PHE A 214 5.71 -6.77 18.95
CA PHE A 214 5.00 -7.07 20.19
C PHE A 214 3.51 -6.72 20.05
N ALA A 215 2.63 -7.71 20.05
CA ALA A 215 1.17 -7.54 20.15
C ALA A 215 0.71 -7.71 21.62
N GLU A 216 0.92 -8.87 22.22
CA GLU A 216 0.69 -9.16 23.65
C GLU A 216 1.93 -9.76 24.35
N ALA A 217 2.87 -10.34 23.60
CA ALA A 217 4.17 -10.82 24.02
C ALA A 217 5.28 -10.36 23.05
N GLU A 218 6.55 -10.49 23.42
CA GLU A 218 7.66 -10.12 22.54
C GLU A 218 7.72 -11.08 21.35
N ASN A 219 7.74 -10.51 20.13
CA ASN A 219 7.88 -11.23 18.86
C ASN A 219 6.75 -12.25 18.63
N ASP A 220 5.50 -11.85 18.86
CA ASP A 220 4.34 -12.74 18.87
C ASP A 220 3.37 -12.54 17.71
N SER A 221 3.51 -11.49 16.89
CA SER A 221 2.67 -11.33 15.71
C SER A 221 3.30 -10.47 14.61
N SER A 222 2.83 -10.62 13.38
CA SER A 222 3.20 -9.76 12.24
C SER A 222 1.97 -9.12 11.59
N ALA A 223 2.18 -8.05 10.80
CA ALA A 223 1.07 -7.38 10.12
C ALA A 223 0.42 -8.31 9.08
N PHE A 224 1.23 -9.14 8.41
CA PHE A 224 0.76 -10.11 7.43
C PHE A 224 -0.17 -11.13 8.09
N GLU A 225 0.31 -11.76 9.16
CA GLU A 225 -0.47 -12.70 9.94
C GLU A 225 -1.77 -12.04 10.39
N HIS A 226 -1.71 -10.88 11.05
CA HIS A 226 -2.90 -10.18 11.52
C HIS A 226 -3.90 -9.93 10.37
N VAL A 227 -3.48 -9.29 9.30
CA VAL A 227 -4.39 -8.87 8.23
C VAL A 227 -4.94 -10.05 7.44
N PHE A 228 -4.08 -10.96 6.99
CA PHE A 228 -4.45 -12.01 6.04
C PHE A 228 -4.84 -13.32 6.71
N CYS A 229 -4.14 -13.73 7.77
CA CYS A 229 -4.38 -15.02 8.45
C CYS A 229 -5.32 -14.89 9.64
N GLY A 230 -5.34 -13.72 10.30
CA GLY A 230 -6.13 -13.46 11.49
C GLY A 230 -5.49 -13.94 12.78
N ASP A 231 -5.92 -13.32 13.87
CA ASP A 231 -5.49 -13.63 15.23
C ASP A 231 -6.65 -13.53 16.22
N ILE A 232 -6.57 -14.27 17.32
CA ILE A 232 -7.53 -14.24 18.42
C ILE A 232 -6.87 -13.50 19.59
N LYS A 233 -7.33 -12.28 19.83
CA LYS A 233 -6.86 -11.43 20.93
C LYS A 233 -7.34 -11.95 22.29
N SER A 234 -8.52 -12.54 22.29
CA SER A 234 -9.09 -13.19 23.48
C SER A 234 -10.22 -14.12 23.05
N THR A 235 -10.71 -14.95 23.98
CA THR A 235 -11.88 -15.81 23.75
C THR A 235 -13.13 -15.06 23.28
N LEU A 236 -13.15 -13.73 23.40
CA LEU A 236 -14.29 -12.88 23.03
C LEU A 236 -14.03 -11.98 21.81
N SER A 237 -12.81 -11.93 21.26
CA SER A 237 -12.47 -10.97 20.20
C SER A 237 -11.47 -11.55 19.20
N ALA A 238 -11.89 -11.63 17.94
CA ALA A 238 -11.03 -11.92 16.79
C ALA A 238 -10.48 -10.60 16.21
N GLY A 239 -9.16 -10.49 16.06
CA GLY A 239 -8.49 -9.46 15.26
C GLY A 239 -8.39 -9.91 13.81
N GLY A 240 -7.98 -9.01 12.91
CA GLY A 240 -7.56 -9.45 11.59
C GLY A 240 -8.58 -10.18 10.71
N LEU A 241 -8.07 -11.15 9.94
CA LEU A 241 -8.83 -12.05 9.06
C LEU A 241 -9.72 -11.27 8.06
N HIS A 242 -9.03 -10.50 7.23
CA HIS A 242 -9.59 -9.62 6.20
C HIS A 242 -9.39 -10.17 4.78
N ASN A 243 -9.08 -11.46 4.63
CA ASN A 243 -8.85 -12.08 3.32
C ASN A 243 -9.90 -13.15 3.00
N TRP A 244 -10.42 -13.12 1.78
CA TRP A 244 -11.51 -13.99 1.34
C TRP A 244 -11.10 -15.48 1.33
N VAL A 245 -9.86 -15.80 0.95
CA VAL A 245 -9.35 -17.18 0.91
C VAL A 245 -9.20 -17.75 2.31
N THR A 246 -8.65 -16.99 3.25
CA THR A 246 -8.53 -17.44 4.64
C THR A 246 -9.89 -17.62 5.30
N VAL A 247 -10.84 -16.70 5.06
CA VAL A 247 -12.23 -16.86 5.55
C VAL A 247 -12.87 -18.13 4.99
N TYR A 248 -12.64 -18.46 3.71
CA TYR A 248 -13.08 -19.73 3.14
C TYR A 248 -12.48 -20.92 3.88
N ARG A 249 -11.15 -20.94 4.06
CA ARG A 249 -10.42 -22.03 4.72
C ARG A 249 -10.99 -22.29 6.11
N GLU A 250 -11.17 -21.25 6.92
CA GLU A 250 -11.69 -21.37 8.28
C GLU A 250 -13.16 -21.83 8.31
N GLU A 251 -14.00 -21.40 7.36
CA GLU A 251 -15.37 -21.91 7.24
C GLU A 251 -15.41 -23.38 6.78
N SER A 252 -14.50 -23.76 5.87
CA SER A 252 -14.44 -25.11 5.29
C SER A 252 -14.18 -26.17 6.36
N ILE A 253 -13.25 -25.89 7.29
CA ILE A 253 -12.86 -26.76 8.40
C ILE A 253 -13.74 -26.62 9.64
N GLY A 254 -14.72 -25.71 9.61
CA GLY A 254 -15.72 -25.54 10.67
C GLY A 254 -15.29 -24.64 11.83
N ASN A 255 -14.20 -23.89 11.69
CA ASN A 255 -13.77 -22.90 12.66
C ASN A 255 -14.58 -21.60 12.55
N LEU A 256 -15.11 -21.27 11.37
CA LEU A 256 -15.85 -20.02 11.15
C LEU A 256 -17.35 -20.28 10.94
N ASN A 257 -18.19 -19.55 11.68
CA ASN A 257 -19.64 -19.51 11.51
C ASN A 257 -20.09 -18.12 11.04
N TYR A 258 -20.48 -18.01 9.78
CA TYR A 258 -20.99 -16.77 9.18
C TYR A 258 -22.37 -16.40 9.73
N HIS A 259 -22.58 -15.14 10.10
CA HIS A 259 -23.83 -14.66 10.71
C HIS A 259 -24.68 -13.77 9.79
N GLY A 260 -24.12 -13.23 8.71
CA GLY A 260 -24.81 -12.33 7.77
C GLY A 260 -23.94 -11.18 7.29
N TYR A 261 -24.39 -10.50 6.23
CA TYR A 261 -23.60 -9.45 5.57
C TYR A 261 -23.86 -8.08 6.19
N THR A 262 -22.81 -7.29 6.41
CA THR A 262 -22.88 -5.92 6.96
C THR A 262 -22.94 -4.87 5.86
N GLY A 263 -22.40 -5.16 4.67
CA GLY A 263 -22.40 -4.27 3.52
C GLY A 263 -22.07 -5.02 2.22
N GLN A 264 -22.48 -4.47 1.08
CA GLN A 264 -22.16 -4.98 -0.25
C GLN A 264 -21.82 -3.79 -1.14
N ARG A 265 -20.66 -3.81 -1.80
CA ARG A 265 -20.22 -2.80 -2.77
C ARG A 265 -19.65 -3.49 -4.00
N ALA A 266 -19.79 -2.85 -5.15
CA ALA A 266 -19.15 -3.31 -6.37
C ALA A 266 -17.68 -2.82 -6.44
N PRO A 267 -16.77 -3.57 -7.07
CA PRO A 267 -16.96 -4.93 -7.56
C PRO A 267 -16.70 -5.94 -6.44
N LEU A 268 -17.67 -6.83 -6.21
CA LEU A 268 -17.50 -8.03 -5.37
C LEU A 268 -16.95 -7.79 -3.94
N GLN A 269 -17.16 -6.61 -3.36
CA GLN A 269 -16.79 -6.35 -1.97
C GLN A 269 -17.94 -6.73 -1.04
N LEU A 270 -17.63 -7.53 -0.02
CA LEU A 270 -18.61 -7.98 0.98
C LEU A 270 -18.10 -7.70 2.38
N GLY A 271 -18.91 -6.98 3.14
CA GLY A 271 -18.77 -6.88 4.59
C GLY A 271 -19.52 -8.02 5.27
N ILE A 272 -18.91 -8.68 6.25
CA ILE A 272 -19.49 -9.81 6.97
C ILE A 272 -19.28 -9.71 8.49
N GLN A 273 -20.13 -10.43 9.22
CA GLN A 273 -19.88 -10.85 10.59
C GLN A 273 -19.82 -12.37 10.67
N TYR A 274 -18.96 -12.87 11.55
CA TYR A 274 -18.90 -14.27 11.92
C TYR A 274 -18.44 -14.44 13.36
N THR A 275 -18.63 -15.64 13.88
CA THR A 275 -17.82 -16.17 14.98
C THR A 275 -16.69 -17.00 14.40
N TRP A 276 -15.47 -16.80 14.89
CA TRP A 276 -14.30 -17.62 14.56
C TRP A 276 -13.81 -18.30 15.83
N ILE A 277 -13.86 -19.63 15.80
CA ILE A 277 -13.73 -20.52 16.95
C ILE A 277 -14.81 -20.18 17.99
N GLU A 278 -14.49 -19.36 18.98
CA GLU A 278 -15.43 -18.86 20.00
C GLU A 278 -15.55 -17.33 20.00
N ALA A 279 -14.68 -16.65 19.24
CA ALA A 279 -14.54 -15.20 19.26
C ALA A 279 -15.42 -14.54 18.18
N ILE A 280 -16.16 -13.50 18.56
CA ILE A 280 -16.97 -12.74 17.61
C ILE A 280 -16.07 -11.76 16.83
N LYS A 281 -16.18 -11.76 15.50
CA LYS A 281 -15.69 -10.68 14.64
C LYS A 281 -16.88 -9.81 14.25
N PRO A 282 -17.07 -8.65 14.89
CA PRO A 282 -18.30 -7.87 14.68
C PRO A 282 -18.45 -7.38 13.24
N ARG A 283 -17.33 -7.10 12.57
CA ARG A 283 -17.27 -6.60 11.20
C ARG A 283 -15.90 -6.88 10.58
N THR A 284 -15.90 -7.34 9.34
CA THR A 284 -14.74 -7.36 8.43
C THR A 284 -15.25 -7.19 7.00
N SER A 285 -14.41 -6.74 6.07
CA SER A 285 -14.76 -6.73 4.66
C SER A 285 -13.57 -7.05 3.78
N PHE A 286 -13.85 -7.62 2.61
CA PHE A 286 -12.87 -8.04 1.61
C PHE A 286 -13.51 -8.03 0.22
N MET A 287 -12.66 -8.03 -0.82
CA MET A 287 -13.08 -8.23 -2.21
C MET A 287 -12.89 -9.69 -2.60
N PHE A 288 -13.90 -10.31 -3.21
CA PHE A 288 -13.76 -11.67 -3.71
C PHE A 288 -12.91 -11.72 -4.98
N GLY A 289 -12.15 -12.79 -5.12
CA GLY A 289 -11.43 -13.16 -6.35
C GLY A 289 -10.09 -12.46 -6.51
N VAL A 290 -9.89 -11.27 -5.95
CA VAL A 290 -8.61 -10.54 -6.03
C VAL A 290 -7.45 -11.38 -5.48
N SER A 291 -6.27 -11.20 -6.06
CA SER A 291 -5.04 -11.84 -5.60
C SER A 291 -4.50 -11.18 -4.32
N THR A 292 -3.59 -11.87 -3.63
CA THR A 292 -3.03 -11.38 -2.38
C THR A 292 -2.05 -10.23 -2.61
N GLU A 293 -1.33 -10.23 -3.74
CA GLU A 293 -0.50 -9.12 -4.19
C GLU A 293 -1.31 -7.86 -4.52
N PHE A 294 -2.54 -7.99 -5.02
CA PHE A 294 -3.44 -6.85 -5.24
C PHE A 294 -3.80 -6.16 -3.92
N GLU A 295 -4.17 -6.94 -2.90
CA GLU A 295 -4.46 -6.41 -1.56
C GLU A 295 -3.19 -5.80 -0.92
N LEU A 296 -2.06 -6.50 -0.99
CA LEU A 296 -0.77 -6.01 -0.48
C LEU A 296 -0.36 -4.69 -1.14
N ALA A 297 -0.50 -4.56 -2.45
CA ALA A 297 -0.18 -3.34 -3.19
C ALA A 297 -0.99 -2.15 -2.69
N ILE A 298 -2.32 -2.32 -2.54
CA ILE A 298 -3.22 -1.26 -2.09
C ILE A 298 -2.92 -0.87 -0.65
N PHE A 299 -2.83 -1.85 0.25
CA PHE A 299 -2.62 -1.58 1.68
C PHE A 299 -1.24 -0.99 1.96
N THR A 300 -0.19 -1.47 1.29
CA THR A 300 1.16 -0.91 1.41
C THR A 300 1.19 0.53 0.91
N THR A 301 0.58 0.79 -0.24
CA THR A 301 0.55 2.14 -0.82
C THR A 301 -0.24 3.10 0.05
N ALA A 302 -1.44 2.70 0.51
CA ALA A 302 -2.26 3.51 1.40
C ALA A 302 -1.54 3.83 2.72
N TRP A 303 -0.81 2.88 3.29
CA TRP A 303 -0.05 3.11 4.51
C TRP A 303 1.16 4.05 4.30
N LEU A 304 1.90 3.91 3.19
CA LEU A 304 3.04 4.79 2.90
C LEU A 304 2.60 6.23 2.62
N PHE A 305 1.47 6.40 1.92
CA PHE A 305 0.96 7.70 1.47
C PHE A 305 0.08 8.40 2.53
N ASN A 306 -0.78 7.65 3.23
CA ASN A 306 -1.81 8.20 4.12
C ASN A 306 -2.08 7.26 5.31
N PRO A 307 -1.07 7.03 6.18
CA PRO A 307 -1.19 6.11 7.31
C PRO A 307 -2.21 6.62 8.32
N ASP A 308 -2.89 5.69 9.00
CA ASP A 308 -3.85 5.97 10.07
C ASP A 308 -5.09 6.80 9.67
N GLU A 309 -5.32 6.94 8.36
CA GLU A 309 -6.41 7.72 7.79
C GLU A 309 -7.13 6.93 6.68
N VAL A 310 -8.39 7.32 6.41
CA VAL A 310 -9.16 6.71 5.32
C VAL A 310 -8.64 7.21 3.97
N THR A 311 -8.25 6.29 3.11
CA THR A 311 -7.88 6.56 1.72
C THR A 311 -9.06 6.20 0.81
N SER A 312 -9.79 7.23 0.39
CA SER A 312 -10.92 7.10 -0.53
C SER A 312 -10.49 7.36 -1.98
N PHE A 313 -10.82 6.45 -2.88
CA PHE A 313 -10.54 6.59 -4.31
C PHE A 313 -11.63 5.92 -5.15
N SER A 314 -11.56 6.10 -6.46
CA SER A 314 -12.41 5.36 -7.39
C SER A 314 -11.53 4.76 -8.48
N PHE A 315 -11.67 3.47 -8.71
CA PHE A 315 -10.90 2.77 -9.74
C PHE A 315 -11.82 2.23 -10.83
N SER A 316 -11.27 2.01 -12.02
CA SER A 316 -11.99 1.47 -13.17
C SER A 316 -11.52 0.07 -13.51
N ASP A 317 -12.46 -0.79 -13.87
CA ASP A 317 -12.19 -2.10 -14.47
C ASP A 317 -12.05 -2.04 -16.01
N GLY A 318 -11.95 -0.82 -16.58
CA GLY A 318 -11.97 -0.56 -18.02
C GLY A 318 -13.38 -0.37 -18.61
N VAL A 319 -14.44 -0.59 -17.83
CA VAL A 319 -15.85 -0.44 -18.27
C VAL A 319 -16.64 0.45 -17.32
N SER A 320 -16.56 0.17 -16.03
CA SER A 320 -17.24 0.84 -14.93
C SER A 320 -16.22 1.48 -13.99
N THR A 321 -16.71 2.27 -13.04
CA THR A 321 -15.91 2.91 -12.01
C THR A 321 -16.54 2.64 -10.65
N PHE A 322 -15.71 2.27 -9.68
CA PHE A 322 -16.15 1.81 -8.37
C PHE A 322 -15.49 2.63 -7.26
N PRO A 323 -16.27 3.20 -6.33
CA PRO A 323 -15.72 3.85 -5.16
C PRO A 323 -15.23 2.81 -4.15
N VAL A 324 -14.03 3.01 -3.64
CA VAL A 324 -13.39 2.15 -2.65
C VAL A 324 -12.79 3.02 -1.56
N ASP A 325 -12.95 2.57 -0.33
CA ASP A 325 -12.29 3.17 0.82
C ASP A 325 -11.44 2.09 1.49
N VAL A 326 -10.18 2.41 1.75
CA VAL A 326 -9.27 1.54 2.52
C VAL A 326 -8.68 2.30 3.69
N VAL A 327 -8.27 1.57 4.72
CA VAL A 327 -7.52 2.12 5.85
C VAL A 327 -6.38 1.18 6.19
N ALA A 328 -5.23 1.74 6.55
CA ALA A 328 -4.09 1.00 7.08
C ALA A 328 -3.58 1.72 8.34
N TRP A 329 -3.70 1.04 9.48
CA TRP A 329 -3.32 1.54 10.80
C TRP A 329 -1.88 1.18 11.12
N THR A 330 -1.16 2.10 11.74
CA THR A 330 0.21 1.91 12.22
C THR A 330 0.21 1.24 13.60
N HIS A 331 1.10 0.27 13.80
CA HIS A 331 1.30 -0.35 15.10
C HIS A 331 2.05 0.58 16.05
N LYS A 332 1.42 0.90 17.19
CA LYS A 332 1.97 1.83 18.18
C LYS A 332 3.12 1.18 18.94
N GLY A 333 4.27 1.84 18.95
CA GLY A 333 5.48 1.34 19.62
C GLY A 333 6.35 0.42 18.75
N SER A 334 6.04 0.35 17.45
CA SER A 334 6.80 -0.39 16.44
C SER A 334 7.67 0.56 15.60
N GLU A 335 8.64 0.03 14.85
CA GLU A 335 9.51 0.79 13.94
C GLU A 335 8.88 0.97 12.54
N GLY A 336 7.56 1.19 12.47
CA GLY A 336 6.86 1.44 11.21
C GLY A 336 6.23 0.19 10.58
N GLN A 337 5.59 -0.66 11.39
CA GLN A 337 4.77 -1.78 10.92
C GLN A 337 3.28 -1.41 10.88
N ILE A 338 2.54 -2.09 10.01
CA ILE A 338 1.08 -2.02 9.97
C ILE A 338 0.51 -2.82 11.15
N ALA A 339 -0.45 -2.27 11.88
CA ALA A 339 -1.24 -3.00 12.87
C ALA A 339 -2.43 -3.73 12.24
N SER A 340 -3.06 -3.12 11.24
CA SER A 340 -4.20 -3.69 10.52
C SER A 340 -4.47 -2.89 9.25
N ALA A 341 -4.90 -3.56 8.18
CA ALA A 341 -5.33 -2.92 6.95
C ALA A 341 -6.53 -3.67 6.36
N TYR A 342 -7.51 -2.95 5.85
CA TYR A 342 -8.73 -3.55 5.30
C TYR A 342 -9.54 -2.57 4.45
N PHE A 343 -10.40 -3.12 3.59
CA PHE A 343 -11.43 -2.36 2.88
C PHE A 343 -12.57 -1.97 3.84
N LEU A 344 -13.15 -0.78 3.68
CA LEU A 344 -14.34 -0.35 4.42
C LEU A 344 -15.61 -0.70 3.65
N ASP A 345 -16.54 -1.40 4.30
CA ASP A 345 -17.88 -1.71 3.75
C ASP A 345 -18.94 -0.63 4.05
#